data_AF-A0A538LK99-F1
#
_entry.id   AF-A0A538LK99-F1
#
_cell.length_a   1.000
_cell.length_b   1.000
_cell.length_c   1.000
_cell.angle_alpha   90.00
_cell.angle_beta   90.00
_cell.angle_gamma   90.00
#
_symmetry.space_group_name_H-M   'P 1'
#
loop_
_entity.id
_entity.type
_entity.pdbx_description
1 polymer ?
#
loop_
_entity_poly.entity_id
_entity_poly.type
_entity_poly.pdbx_seq_one_letter_code
_entity_poly.pdbx_strand_id
1 'polypeptide(L)'
;MLSQSGPEWRPRKPLEEQTGWDEHAVFMDGLVEEGFILLGGPIPGRRVVHVVHAGSEEDVRATFARDPWSGTHLVVESIDPWTIRLDALGVLEARQRG
;
A
#
# COMPACT_ATOMS: atom_id res chain seq x y z
N MET A 1 -8.29 1.06 0.74
CA MET A 1 -7.84 2.15 1.63
C MET A 1 -7.48 1.58 2.99
N LEU A 2 -6.43 2.11 3.62
CA LEU A 2 -6.07 1.81 5.01
C LEU A 2 -6.09 3.08 5.86
N SER A 3 -6.37 2.95 7.14
CA SER A 3 -6.23 4.02 8.13
C SER A 3 -5.04 3.75 9.04
N GLN A 4 -4.33 4.81 9.43
CA GLN A 4 -3.26 4.77 10.42
C GLN A 4 -3.87 4.87 11.82
N SER A 5 -4.73 3.91 12.18
CA SER A 5 -5.58 3.95 13.39
C SER A 5 -5.35 2.78 14.34
N GLY A 6 -4.42 1.88 14.02
CA GLY A 6 -4.12 0.73 14.86
C GLY A 6 -3.61 1.12 16.26
N PRO A 7 -3.72 0.22 17.25
CA PRO A 7 -3.39 0.50 18.65
C PRO A 7 -1.92 0.87 18.90
N GLU A 8 -1.02 0.44 18.02
CA GLU A 8 0.42 0.72 18.13
C GLU A 8 0.84 1.99 17.39
N TRP A 9 -0.03 2.54 16.53
CA TRP A 9 0.24 3.78 15.82
C TRP A 9 0.54 4.94 16.77
N ARG A 10 1.60 5.70 16.48
CA ARG A 10 2.02 6.89 17.24
C ARG A 10 1.87 8.15 16.36
N PRO A 11 0.80 8.96 16.53
CA PRO A 11 0.48 10.06 15.61
C PRO A 11 1.51 11.18 15.48
N ARG A 12 2.43 11.31 16.45
CA ARG A 12 3.46 12.36 16.46
C ARG A 12 4.81 11.89 15.94
N LYS A 13 4.92 10.62 15.57
CA LYS A 13 6.13 10.05 15.00
C LYS A 13 6.02 9.98 13.48
N PRO A 14 7.10 10.25 12.73
CA PRO A 14 7.17 9.89 11.32
C PRO A 14 7.05 8.38 11.12
N LEU A 15 6.88 7.92 9.87
CA LEU A 15 6.69 6.50 9.56
C LEU A 15 7.91 5.68 10.00
N GLU A 16 9.10 6.21 9.73
CA GLU A 16 10.41 5.63 9.99
C GLU A 16 10.70 5.43 11.48
N GLU A 17 9.95 6.10 12.37
CA GLU A 17 10.11 5.97 13.83
C GLU A 17 9.00 5.12 14.49
N GLN A 18 8.03 4.62 13.71
CA GLN A 18 7.05 3.66 14.21
C GLN A 18 7.74 2.32 14.50
N THR A 19 7.16 1.56 15.42
CA THR A 19 7.66 0.21 15.73
C THR A 19 7.47 -0.73 14.53
N GLY A 20 8.49 -1.53 14.21
CA GLY A 20 8.42 -2.48 13.09
C GLY A 20 8.49 -1.84 11.70
N TRP A 21 9.00 -0.59 11.59
CA TRP A 21 9.11 0.11 10.32
C TRP A 21 9.98 -0.63 9.30
N ASP A 22 11.17 -1.09 9.69
CA ASP A 22 12.10 -1.71 8.75
C ASP A 22 11.50 -2.98 8.13
N GLU A 23 10.83 -3.82 8.94
CA GLU A 23 10.14 -5.01 8.46
C GLU A 23 8.94 -4.67 7.57
N HIS A 24 8.18 -3.63 7.91
CA HIS A 24 7.09 -3.12 7.08
C HIS A 24 7.61 -2.62 5.72
N ALA A 25 8.66 -1.79 5.72
CA ALA A 25 9.24 -1.23 4.50
C ALA A 25 9.75 -2.34 3.57
N VAL A 26 10.51 -3.31 4.09
CA VAL A 26 10.98 -4.46 3.32
C VAL A 26 9.82 -5.28 2.74
N PHE A 27 8.75 -5.49 3.51
CA PHE A 27 7.56 -6.19 3.03
C PHE A 27 6.87 -5.43 1.88
N MET A 28 6.69 -4.11 2.03
CA MET A 28 6.05 -3.28 1.02
C MET A 28 6.88 -3.16 -0.27
N ASP A 29 8.20 -3.05 -0.15
CA ASP A 29 9.13 -3.05 -1.29
C ASP A 29 9.04 -4.38 -2.05
N GLY A 30 9.02 -5.51 -1.34
CA GLY A 30 8.82 -6.83 -1.94
C GLY A 30 7.52 -6.95 -2.73
N LEU A 31 6.42 -6.37 -2.22
CA LEU A 31 5.14 -6.35 -2.95
C LEU A 31 5.19 -5.50 -4.23
N VAL A 32 6.04 -4.46 -4.27
CA VAL A 32 6.29 -3.69 -5.50
C VAL A 32 7.10 -4.51 -6.49
N GLU A 33 8.17 -5.17 -6.03
CA GLU A 33 9.01 -6.04 -6.86
C GLU A 33 8.22 -7.21 -7.49
N GLU A 34 7.29 -7.79 -6.73
CA GLU A 34 6.39 -8.85 -7.19
C GLU A 34 5.28 -8.34 -8.14
N GLY A 35 5.14 -7.02 -8.31
CA GLY A 35 4.09 -6.40 -9.11
C GLY A 35 2.70 -6.46 -8.47
N PHE A 36 2.61 -6.78 -7.19
CA PHE A 36 1.36 -6.77 -6.44
C PHE A 36 0.92 -5.34 -6.12
N ILE A 37 1.83 -4.48 -5.64
CA ILE A 37 1.58 -3.03 -5.48
C ILE A 37 2.06 -2.29 -6.71
N LEU A 38 1.17 -1.51 -7.31
CA LEU A 38 1.47 -0.64 -8.44
C LEU A 38 1.79 0.79 -8.00
N LEU A 39 1.06 1.29 -7.00
CA LEU A 39 1.21 2.63 -6.42
C LEU A 39 0.85 2.58 -4.94
N GLY A 40 1.53 3.37 -4.11
CA GLY A 40 1.30 3.41 -2.67
C GLY A 40 1.67 4.75 -2.06
N GLY A 41 0.94 5.16 -1.01
CA GLY A 41 1.38 6.27 -0.19
C GLY A 41 0.32 6.86 0.74
N PRO A 42 0.77 7.70 1.69
CA PRO A 42 -0.12 8.42 2.60
C PRO A 42 -0.89 9.52 1.86
N ILE A 43 -2.12 9.74 2.28
CA ILE A 43 -2.97 10.86 1.86
C ILE A 43 -3.48 11.62 3.11
N PRO A 44 -3.99 12.86 2.97
CA PRO A 44 -4.50 13.62 4.11
C PRO A 44 -5.53 12.86 4.94
N GLY A 45 -5.46 13.05 6.26
CA GLY A 45 -6.41 12.47 7.22
C GLY A 45 -6.04 11.09 7.74
N ARG A 46 -4.74 10.79 7.92
CA ARG A 46 -4.25 9.51 8.49
C ARG A 46 -4.70 8.29 7.70
N ARG A 47 -4.65 8.41 6.36
CA ARG A 47 -5.06 7.36 5.44
C ARG A 47 -3.91 7.02 4.51
N VAL A 48 -3.91 5.78 4.06
CA VAL A 48 -2.96 5.26 3.07
C VAL A 48 -3.77 4.64 1.93
N VAL A 49 -3.33 4.86 0.71
CA VAL A 49 -3.92 4.27 -0.49
C VAL A 49 -2.87 3.43 -1.17
N HIS A 50 -3.27 2.21 -1.54
CA HIS A 50 -2.51 1.32 -2.40
C HIS A 50 -3.38 0.96 -3.61
N VAL A 51 -2.79 1.02 -4.79
CA VAL A 51 -3.32 0.44 -6.02
C VAL A 51 -2.62 -0.90 -6.18
N VAL A 52 -3.40 -1.98 -6.20
CA VAL A 52 -2.87 -3.35 -6.24
C VAL A 52 -3.41 -4.12 -7.43
N HIS A 53 -2.62 -5.07 -7.92
CA HIS A 53 -3.03 -6.05 -8.90
C HIS A 53 -3.27 -7.39 -8.21
N ALA A 54 -4.54 -7.79 -8.10
CA ALA A 54 -4.95 -9.01 -7.41
C ALA A 54 -6.18 -9.65 -8.07
N GLY A 55 -6.35 -10.96 -7.91
CA GLY A 55 -7.48 -11.71 -8.46
C GLY A 55 -8.80 -11.52 -7.69
N SER A 56 -8.72 -11.17 -6.41
CA SER A 56 -9.89 -10.99 -5.54
C SER A 56 -9.59 -10.09 -4.33
N GLU A 57 -10.64 -9.60 -3.66
CA GLU A 57 -10.48 -8.88 -2.38
C GLU A 57 -9.90 -9.78 -1.27
N GLU A 58 -10.23 -11.07 -1.28
CA GLU A 58 -9.71 -12.06 -0.34
C GLU A 58 -8.18 -12.14 -0.43
N ASP A 59 -7.63 -12.19 -1.66
CA ASP A 59 -6.19 -12.22 -1.90
C ASP A 59 -5.51 -10.95 -1.39
N VAL A 60 -6.16 -9.79 -1.52
CA VAL A 60 -5.66 -8.52 -0.97
C VAL A 60 -5.62 -8.57 0.55
N ARG A 61 -6.69 -9.04 1.20
CA ARG A 61 -6.75 -9.17 2.66
C ARG A 61 -5.71 -10.16 3.16
N ALA A 62 -5.61 -11.33 2.55
CA ALA A 62 -4.64 -12.36 2.91
C ALA A 62 -3.21 -11.86 2.72
N THR A 63 -2.95 -11.10 1.65
CA THR A 63 -1.63 -10.51 1.40
C THR A 63 -1.27 -9.49 2.46
N PHE A 64 -2.11 -8.48 2.68
CA PHE A 64 -1.84 -7.44 3.68
C PHE A 64 -1.84 -7.98 5.11
N ALA A 65 -2.54 -9.08 5.42
CA ALA A 65 -2.47 -9.71 6.73
C ALA A 65 -1.06 -10.22 7.11
N ARG A 66 -0.14 -10.34 6.15
CA ARG A 66 1.26 -10.72 6.38
C ARG A 66 2.17 -9.54 6.72
N ASP A 67 1.69 -8.30 6.54
CA ASP A 67 2.40 -7.09 6.94
C ASP A 67 2.48 -7.02 8.47
N PRO A 68 3.67 -6.81 9.09
CA PRO A 68 3.78 -6.59 10.53
C PRO A 68 2.95 -5.40 11.04
N TRP A 69 2.61 -4.44 10.17
CA TRP A 69 1.75 -3.31 10.51
C TRP A 69 0.25 -3.60 10.42
N SER A 70 -0.16 -4.74 9.88
CA SER A 70 -1.57 -5.10 9.75
C SER A 70 -2.24 -5.30 11.11
N GLY A 71 -3.29 -4.51 11.37
CA GLY A 71 -4.04 -4.52 12.62
C GLY A 71 -3.32 -3.86 13.81
N THR A 72 -2.02 -3.59 13.72
CA THR A 72 -1.21 -2.94 14.77
C THR A 72 -1.06 -1.44 14.51
N HIS A 73 -0.70 -1.05 13.29
CA HIS A 73 -0.47 0.33 12.87
C HIS A 73 -1.48 0.75 11.80
N LEU A 74 -1.73 -0.15 10.84
CA LEU A 74 -2.63 0.04 9.72
C LEU A 74 -3.87 -0.85 9.85
N VAL A 75 -5.04 -0.28 9.58
CA VAL A 75 -6.31 -1.00 9.54
C VAL A 75 -6.89 -0.89 8.14
N VAL A 76 -7.29 -2.01 7.55
CA VAL A 76 -7.96 -2.01 6.24
C VAL A 76 -9.38 -1.47 6.41
N GLU A 77 -9.67 -0.34 5.80
CA GLU A 77 -10.99 0.32 5.85
C GLU A 77 -11.88 -0.10 4.70
N SER A 78 -11.31 -0.18 3.50
CA SER A 78 -12.03 -0.56 2.29
C SER A 78 -11.11 -1.25 1.30
N ILE A 79 -11.67 -2.09 0.46
CA ILE A 79 -11.05 -2.60 -0.76
C ILE A 79 -12.09 -2.39 -1.84
N ASP A 80 -11.73 -1.66 -2.88
CA ASP A 80 -12.67 -1.22 -3.90
C ASP A 80 -12.13 -1.64 -5.26
N PRO A 81 -12.86 -2.46 -6.03
CA PRO A 81 -12.46 -2.82 -7.38
C PRO A 81 -12.35 -1.56 -8.25
N TRP A 82 -11.23 -1.41 -8.95
CA TRP A 82 -11.00 -0.25 -9.80
C TRP A 82 -10.88 -0.64 -11.27
N THR A 83 -11.87 -0.25 -12.07
CA THR A 83 -11.76 -0.29 -13.53
C THR A 83 -10.95 0.92 -14.01
N ILE A 84 -9.67 0.72 -14.28
CA ILE A 84 -8.80 1.75 -14.85
C ILE A 84 -9.24 2.05 -16.28
N ARG A 85 -9.48 3.32 -16.60
CA ARG A 85 -9.87 3.79 -17.94
C ARG A 85 -8.77 4.56 -18.66
N LEU A 86 -7.80 5.08 -17.90
CA LEU A 86 -6.70 5.91 -18.39
C LEU A 86 -5.45 5.55 -17.59
N ASP A 87 -4.35 5.31 -18.29
CA ASP A 87 -3.02 5.20 -17.71
C ASP A 87 -1.99 5.93 -18.61
N ALA A 88 -0.88 6.35 -18.00
CA ALA A 88 0.22 7.00 -18.71
C ALA A 88 1.45 6.09 -18.86
N LEU A 89 1.39 4.84 -18.39
CA LEU A 89 2.53 3.93 -18.40
C LEU A 89 2.98 3.64 -19.83
N GLY A 90 2.02 3.33 -20.72
CA GLY A 90 2.33 3.13 -22.15
C GLY A 90 2.88 4.38 -22.84
N VAL A 91 2.50 5.58 -22.40
CA VAL A 91 2.98 6.86 -22.97
C VAL A 91 4.40 7.19 -22.51
N LEU A 92 4.73 6.91 -21.24
CA LEU A 92 6.05 7.19 -20.68
C LEU A 92 7.12 6.24 -21.22
N GLU A 93 6.81 4.96 -21.37
CA GLU A 93 7.74 4.00 -21.98
C GLU A 93 8.05 4.36 -23.44
N ALA A 94 7.07 4.83 -24.20
CA ALA A 94 7.28 5.26 -25.57
C ALA A 94 8.22 6.48 -25.67
N ARG A 95 8.19 7.38 -24.67
CA ARG A 95 9.06 8.57 -24.60
C ARG A 95 10.49 8.26 -24.15
N GLN A 96 10.71 7.17 -23.41
CA GLN A 96 12.06 6.76 -23.01
C GLN A 96 12.79 5.98 -24.11
N ARG A 97 12.06 5.48 -25.11
CA ARG A 97 12.58 4.71 -26.26
C ARG A 97 12.90 5.56 -27.50
N GLY A 98 12.64 6.87 -27.50
CA GLY A 98 12.87 7.80 -28.62
C GLY A 98 13.77 8.94 -28.22
#